data_AF-A0A7S1DYS9-F1
#
_entry.id   AF-A0A7S1DYS9-F1
#
_cell.length_a   1.000
_cell.length_b   1.000
_cell.length_c   1.000
_cell.angle_alpha   90.00
_cell.angle_beta   90.00
_cell.angle_gamma   90.00
#
_symmetry.space_group_name_H-M   'P 1'
#
loop_
_entity.id
_entity.type
_entity.pdbx_description
1 polymer ?
#
loop_
_entity_poly.entity_id
_entity_poly.type
_entity_poly.pdbx_seq_one_letter_code
_entity_poly.pdbx_strand_id
1 'polypeptide(L)'
;TRFSDAPESSLELEWLYGYAGNDAIAPGFDSGSTSILEAPGRNNLFVCDGDGDGVVDGRYLVYFASGLGVVMDCAERDQYFYAGHDGIITCMAMHPGGG
;
A
#
# COMPACT_ATOMS: atom_id res chain seq x y z
N THR A 1 -23.92 22.77 24.77
CA THR A 1 -23.47 21.36 24.74
C THR A 1 -21.96 21.39 24.88
N ARG A 2 -21.40 20.91 26.00
CA ARG A 2 -19.94 20.88 26.18
C ARG A 2 -19.41 19.59 25.54
N PHE A 3 -18.46 19.72 24.62
CA PHE A 3 -17.61 18.60 24.25
C PHE A 3 -16.78 18.23 25.49
N SER A 4 -16.69 16.95 25.82
CA SER A 4 -15.81 16.45 26.88
C SER A 4 -14.35 16.64 26.49
N ASP A 5 -13.45 16.65 27.48
CA ASP A 5 -12.01 16.59 27.23
C ASP A 5 -11.64 15.33 26.41
N ALA A 6 -10.52 15.38 25.70
CA ALA A 6 -10.05 14.25 24.88
C ALA A 6 -9.76 13.02 25.77
N PRO A 7 -10.01 11.80 25.27
CA PRO A 7 -9.66 10.59 26.00
C PRO A 7 -8.15 10.45 26.19
N GLU A 8 -7.72 9.84 27.29
CA GLU A 8 -6.30 9.57 27.58
C GLU A 8 -5.71 8.46 26.70
N SER A 9 -6.56 7.64 26.09
CA SER A 9 -6.19 6.52 25.22
C SER A 9 -6.20 6.91 23.74
N SER A 10 -5.23 6.41 22.98
CA SER A 10 -5.20 6.47 21.52
C SER A 10 -5.74 5.19 20.89
N LEU A 11 -6.08 5.28 19.60
CA LEU A 11 -6.34 4.12 18.74
C LEU A 11 -5.12 3.92 17.85
N GLU A 12 -4.73 2.67 17.66
CA GLU A 12 -3.68 2.27 16.73
C GLU A 12 -4.24 1.28 15.74
N LEU A 13 -3.82 1.40 14.48
CA LEU A 13 -4.24 0.47 13.45
C LEU A 13 -3.51 -0.85 13.65
N GLU A 14 -4.27 -1.92 13.89
CA GLU A 14 -3.75 -3.27 14.06
C GLU A 14 -3.71 -4.04 12.75
N TRP A 15 -4.80 -3.97 11.97
CA TRP A 15 -4.94 -4.76 10.74
C TRP A 15 -5.76 -4.05 9.68
N LEU A 16 -5.33 -4.18 8.44
CA LEU A 16 -6.12 -3.81 7.26
C LEU A 16 -6.61 -5.08 6.55
N TYR A 17 -7.93 -5.16 6.35
CA TYR A 17 -8.56 -6.21 5.57
C TYR A 17 -8.84 -5.73 4.14
N GLY A 18 -8.42 -6.53 3.16
CA GLY A 18 -8.64 -6.26 1.73
C GLY A 18 -7.42 -5.66 1.02
N TYR A 19 -7.46 -5.66 -0.32
CA TYR A 19 -6.45 -5.03 -1.18
C TYR A 19 -7.14 -4.35 -2.36
N ALA A 20 -6.52 -3.31 -2.92
CA ALA A 20 -7.06 -2.57 -4.07
C ALA A 20 -6.82 -3.32 -5.39
N GLY A 21 -7.51 -4.44 -5.60
CA GLY A 21 -7.38 -5.29 -6.80
C GLY A 21 -8.31 -4.93 -7.96
N ASN A 22 -9.46 -4.31 -7.68
CA ASN A 22 -10.50 -4.05 -8.67
C ASN A 22 -10.30 -2.71 -9.41
N ASP A 23 -9.89 -1.66 -8.69
CA ASP A 23 -9.94 -0.26 -9.17
C ASP A 23 -8.71 0.59 -8.78
N ALA A 24 -7.51 0.00 -8.58
CA ALA A 24 -6.34 0.84 -8.29
C ALA A 24 -5.97 1.69 -9.51
N ILE A 25 -6.20 2.99 -9.45
CA ILE A 25 -6.06 3.90 -10.59
C ILE A 25 -4.58 4.15 -10.90
N ALA A 26 -3.97 3.33 -11.75
CA ALA A 26 -2.68 3.66 -12.34
C ALA A 26 -2.91 4.45 -13.63
N PRO A 27 -2.24 5.60 -13.87
CA PRO A 27 -2.35 6.29 -15.15
C PRO A 27 -1.82 5.38 -16.27
N GLY A 28 -2.73 4.86 -17.10
CA GLY A 28 -2.37 4.10 -18.29
C GLY A 28 -1.94 5.05 -19.40
N PHE A 29 -0.78 4.79 -20.02
CA PHE A 29 -0.37 5.48 -21.25
C PHE A 29 -0.96 4.71 -22.44
N ASP A 30 -1.97 5.28 -23.10
CA ASP A 30 -2.33 4.87 -24.46
C ASP A 30 -1.51 5.70 -25.44
N SER A 31 -0.91 5.07 -26.45
CA SER A 31 0.01 5.70 -27.39
C SER A 31 -0.67 6.61 -28.45
N GLY A 32 -1.93 6.99 -28.26
CA GLY A 32 -2.72 7.76 -29.23
C GLY A 32 -3.76 8.73 -28.65
N SER A 33 -3.97 8.83 -27.34
CA SER A 33 -4.90 9.78 -26.73
C SER A 33 -4.26 10.58 -25.61
N THR A 34 -4.55 11.89 -25.62
CA THR A 34 -4.19 12.85 -24.57
C THR A 34 -5.14 12.78 -23.37
N SER A 35 -6.03 11.78 -23.32
CA SER A 35 -6.91 11.51 -22.18
C SER A 35 -6.32 10.40 -21.32
N ILE A 36 -6.16 10.68 -20.02
CA ILE A 36 -5.80 9.67 -19.02
C ILE A 36 -7.00 8.72 -18.93
N LEU A 37 -6.97 7.63 -19.69
CA LEU A 37 -8.00 6.61 -19.59
C LEU A 37 -7.82 5.91 -18.23
N GLU A 38 -8.89 5.88 -17.44
CA GLU A 38 -8.96 5.16 -16.17
C GLU A 38 -8.68 3.67 -16.44
N ALA A 39 -7.45 3.25 -16.20
CA ALA A 39 -7.06 1.85 -16.29
C ALA A 39 -7.27 1.22 -14.91
N PRO A 40 -8.24 0.31 -14.73
CA PRO A 40 -8.41 -0.38 -13.46
C PRO A 40 -7.18 -1.22 -13.14
N GLY A 41 -6.54 -0.89 -12.02
CA GLY A 41 -5.89 -1.80 -11.08
C GLY A 41 -4.77 -2.67 -11.61
N ARG A 42 -3.59 -2.14 -11.95
CA ARG A 42 -2.41 -2.99 -12.19
C ARG A 42 -1.12 -2.41 -11.59
N ASN A 43 -0.24 -3.30 -11.12
CA ASN A 43 1.12 -3.06 -10.59
C ASN A 43 1.21 -2.41 -9.19
N ASN A 44 0.35 -2.80 -8.25
CA ASN A 44 0.40 -2.34 -6.86
C ASN A 44 0.56 -3.46 -5.82
N LEU A 45 0.96 -4.66 -6.25
CA LEU A 45 1.33 -5.77 -5.38
C LEU A 45 2.77 -6.17 -5.74
N PHE A 46 3.68 -5.98 -4.80
CA PHE A 46 5.09 -6.35 -4.94
C PHE A 46 5.43 -7.40 -3.90
N VAL A 47 6.23 -8.38 -4.33
CA VAL A 47 6.80 -9.40 -3.45
C VAL A 47 8.26 -9.03 -3.26
N CYS A 48 8.67 -8.84 -2.01
CA CYS A 48 10.02 -8.42 -1.65
C CYS A 48 10.64 -9.44 -0.70
N ASP A 49 11.95 -9.60 -0.84
CA ASP A 49 12.75 -10.43 0.06
C ASP A 49 13.26 -9.59 1.22
N GLY A 50 13.68 -10.25 2.29
CA GLY A 50 14.37 -9.58 3.39
C GLY A 50 15.73 -9.02 2.96
N ASP A 51 16.36 -8.26 3.86
CA ASP A 51 17.61 -7.52 3.66
C ASP A 51 18.79 -8.39 3.17
N GLY A 52 18.83 -8.69 1.86
CA GLY A 52 20.05 -8.81 1.07
C GLY A 52 20.92 -10.08 1.16
N ASP A 53 20.47 -11.22 1.72
CA ASP A 53 21.32 -12.42 1.82
C ASP A 53 21.21 -13.43 0.65
N GLY A 54 20.36 -13.13 -0.35
CA GLY A 54 20.28 -13.93 -1.57
C GLY A 54 19.31 -15.10 -1.54
N VAL A 55 18.48 -15.22 -0.49
CA VAL A 55 17.28 -16.05 -0.55
C VAL A 55 16.07 -15.18 -0.95
N VAL A 56 15.56 -15.46 -2.16
CA VAL A 56 14.32 -14.87 -2.68
C VAL A 56 13.13 -15.66 -2.15
N ASP A 57 12.73 -15.45 -0.89
CA ASP A 57 11.62 -16.22 -0.29
C ASP A 57 10.28 -15.47 -0.26
N GLY A 58 10.21 -14.26 -0.81
CA GLY A 58 8.96 -13.50 -0.88
C GLY A 58 8.31 -13.26 0.49
N ARG A 59 9.15 -12.96 1.48
CA ARG A 59 8.74 -12.74 2.87
C ARG A 59 7.75 -11.59 3.02
N TYR A 60 7.96 -10.52 2.26
CA TYR A 60 7.18 -9.29 2.40
C TYR A 60 6.27 -9.08 1.20
N LEU A 61 4.98 -8.90 1.45
CA LEU A 61 4.04 -8.39 0.46
C LEU A 61 3.85 -6.90 0.67
N VAL A 62 4.12 -6.11 -0.35
CA VAL A 62 3.96 -4.66 -0.34
C VAL A 62 2.82 -4.28 -1.26
N TYR A 63 1.81 -3.61 -0.72
CA TYR A 63 0.66 -3.14 -1.48
C TYR A 63 0.07 -1.88 -0.84
N PHE A 64 -0.97 -1.32 -1.46
CA PHE A 64 -1.76 -0.27 -0.85
C PHE A 64 -3.25 -0.57 -0.90
N ALA A 65 -3.98 0.03 0.04
CA ALA A 65 -5.43 0.07 0.05
C ALA A 65 -5.88 1.45 0.56
N SER A 66 -6.78 2.12 -0.16
CA SER A 66 -7.15 3.51 0.13
C SER A 66 -5.91 4.43 0.14
N GLY A 67 -5.76 5.31 1.14
CA GLY A 67 -4.60 6.17 1.35
C GLY A 67 -3.44 5.55 2.15
N LEU A 68 -3.40 4.22 2.29
CA LEU A 68 -2.48 3.53 3.18
C LEU A 68 -1.58 2.53 2.45
N GLY A 69 -0.26 2.69 2.61
CA GLY A 69 0.71 1.66 2.22
C GLY A 69 0.80 0.57 3.28
N VAL A 70 0.87 -0.69 2.84
CA VAL A 70 0.91 -1.88 3.69
C VAL A 70 2.11 -2.74 3.31
N VAL A 71 2.91 -3.10 4.31
CA VAL A 71 3.92 -4.16 4.22
C VAL A 71 3.47 -5.29 5.13
N MET A 72 3.18 -6.44 4.55
CA MET A 72 2.80 -7.65 5.26
C MET A 72 4.02 -8.57 5.35
N ASP A 73 4.49 -8.85 6.57
CA ASP A 73 5.42 -9.96 6.81
C ASP A 73 4.61 -11.26 6.80
N CYS A 74 4.72 -12.04 5.73
CA CYS A 74 3.99 -13.28 5.59
C CYS A 74 4.47 -14.38 6.54
N ALA A 75 5.73 -14.31 7.01
CA ALA A 75 6.29 -15.30 7.92
C ALA A 75 5.76 -15.08 9.35
N GLU A 76 5.85 -13.84 9.84
CA GLU A 76 5.40 -13.48 11.20
C GLU A 76 3.90 -13.17 11.28
N ARG A 77 3.27 -12.95 10.12
CA ARG A 77 1.86 -12.54 9.99
C ARG A 77 1.57 -11.21 10.67
N ASP A 78 2.45 -10.24 10.44
CA ASP A 78 2.33 -8.87 10.94
C ASP A 78 2.19 -7.88 9.77
N GLN A 79 1.51 -6.75 10.04
CA GLN A 79 1.37 -5.65 9.10
C GLN A 79 2.05 -4.37 9.61
N TYR A 80 2.76 -3.71 8.72
CA TYR A 80 3.35 -2.39 8.94
C TYR A 80 2.67 -1.38 8.01
N PHE A 81 2.29 -0.24 8.59
CA PHE A 81 1.47 0.77 7.92
C PHE A 81 2.24 2.04 7.64
N TYR A 82 2.16 2.51 6.40
CA TYR A 82 2.77 3.75 5.94
C TYR A 82 1.66 4.77 5.65
N ALA A 83 1.34 5.55 6.68
CA ALA A 83 0.35 6.62 6.63
C ALA A 83 1.03 7.96 6.37
N GLY A 84 0.53 8.71 5.38
CA GLY A 84 1.09 10.00 4.98
C GLY A 84 0.34 10.64 3.82
N HIS A 85 -0.37 9.84 3.03
CA HIS A 85 -1.33 10.34 2.05
C HIS A 85 -2.63 10.79 2.73
N ASP A 86 -3.16 11.91 2.27
CA ASP A 86 -4.44 12.50 2.67
C ASP A 86 -5.62 12.05 1.78
N GLY A 87 -5.32 11.42 0.65
CA GLY A 87 -6.27 10.85 -0.30
C GLY A 87 -5.90 9.42 -0.70
N ILE A 88 -6.60 8.88 -1.71
CA ILE A 88 -6.37 7.52 -2.21
C ILE A 88 -5.02 7.43 -2.91
N ILE A 89 -4.23 6.39 -2.61
CA ILE A 89 -3.01 6.07 -3.34
C ILE A 89 -3.40 5.52 -4.72
N THR A 90 -2.79 6.08 -5.76
CA THR A 90 -3.05 5.73 -7.16
C THR A 90 -1.94 4.86 -7.75
N CYS A 91 -0.70 5.03 -7.31
CA CYS A 91 0.44 4.26 -7.79
C CYS A 91 1.49 4.02 -6.71
N MET A 92 2.32 2.99 -6.93
CA MET A 92 3.47 2.65 -6.12
C MET A 92 4.55 2.09 -7.04
N ALA A 93 5.81 2.31 -6.69
CA ALA A 93 6.95 1.71 -7.36
C ALA A 93 7.97 1.27 -6.30
N MET A 94 8.65 0.16 -6.56
CA MET A 94 9.73 -0.32 -5.71
C MET A 94 11.08 0.13 -6.27
N HIS A 95 11.94 0.63 -5.39
CA HIS A 95 13.32 0.92 -5.75
C HIS A 95 14.05 -0.40 -6.10
N PRO A 96 14.95 -0.43 -7.10
CA PRO A 96 15.67 -1.66 -7.48
C PRO A 96 16.54 -2.26 -6.37
N GLY A 97 16.85 -1.48 -5.32
CA GLY A 97 17.54 -1.94 -4.13
C GLY A 97 16.65 -2.62 -3.08
N GLY A 98 15.33 -2.69 -3.29
CA GLY A 98 14.39 -3.39 -2.41
C GLY A 98 13.90 -2.59 -1.19
N GLY A 99 14.40 -1.38 -0.96
CA GLY A 99 14.02 -0.48 0.15
C GLY A 99 13.83 0.97 -0.27
#